data_AF-A0A960T9U6-F1
#
_entry.id   AF-A0A960T9U6-F1
#
_cell.length_a   1.000
_cell.length_b   1.000
_cell.length_c   1.000
_cell.angle_alpha   90.00
_cell.angle_beta   90.00
_cell.angle_gamma   90.00
#
_symmetry.space_group_name_H-M   'P 1'
#
loop_
_entity.id
_entity.type
_entity.pdbx_description
1 polymer ?
#
loop_
_entity_poly.entity_id
_entity_poly.type
_entity_poly.pdbx_seq_one_letter_code
_entity_poly.pdbx_strand_id
1 'polypeptide(L)'
;RGFLEHRKKKIMEHCKDPYFDFQEMKPGVIFLEGRHAGCGDRPAMDYLGIIRSGENEILDTRYIYPSPQMPEKNRKVWKAIFMRMIHGPDA
;
A
#
# COMPACT_ATOMS: atom_id res chain seq x y z
N ARG A 1 6.80 -12.90 10.26
CA ARG A 1 5.71 -13.29 9.31
C ARG A 1 4.30 -12.89 9.80
N GLY A 2 4.12 -11.87 10.67
CA GLY A 2 2.94 -11.78 11.55
C GLY A 2 1.93 -10.63 11.36
N PHE A 3 2.30 -9.46 10.81
CA PHE A 3 1.38 -8.29 10.75
C PHE A 3 0.76 -8.06 9.36
N LEU A 4 1.58 -8.05 8.30
CA LEU A 4 1.10 -7.76 6.95
C LEU A 4 0.15 -8.82 6.43
N GLU A 5 0.46 -10.09 6.69
CA GLU A 5 -0.44 -11.21 6.38
C GLU A 5 -1.76 -11.11 7.15
N HIS A 6 -1.73 -10.76 8.44
CA HIS A 6 -2.94 -10.55 9.23
C HIS A 6 -3.78 -9.39 8.70
N ARG A 7 -3.11 -8.28 8.32
CA ARG A 7 -3.79 -7.11 7.77
C ARG A 7 -4.36 -7.37 6.38
N LYS A 8 -3.62 -8.08 5.52
CA LYS A 8 -4.11 -8.59 4.24
C LYS A 8 -5.36 -9.42 4.46
N LYS A 9 -5.31 -10.42 5.35
CA LYS A 9 -6.46 -11.28 5.66
C LYS A 9 -7.69 -10.48 6.09
N LYS A 10 -7.58 -9.57 7.06
CA LYS A 10 -8.70 -8.73 7.49
C LYS A 10 -9.29 -7.90 6.35
N ILE A 11 -8.44 -7.35 5.49
CA ILE A 11 -8.90 -6.58 4.36
C ILE A 11 -9.62 -7.48 3.34
N MET A 12 -9.06 -8.65 3.02
CA MET A 12 -9.69 -9.61 2.11
C MET A 12 -11.04 -10.12 2.65
N GLU A 13 -11.23 -10.19 3.96
CA GLU A 13 -12.47 -10.63 4.61
C GLU A 13 -13.56 -9.56 4.67
N HIS A 14 -13.18 -8.28 4.83
CA HIS A 14 -14.13 -7.19 5.11
C HIS A 14 -14.39 -6.26 3.93
N CYS A 15 -13.59 -6.34 2.88
CA CYS A 15 -13.67 -5.42 1.75
C CYS A 15 -14.26 -6.08 0.52
N LYS A 16 -15.04 -5.32 -0.24
CA LYS A 16 -15.57 -5.72 -1.53
C LYS A 16 -14.51 -5.55 -2.62
N ASP A 17 -14.35 -6.57 -3.45
CA ASP A 17 -13.39 -6.65 -4.56
C ASP A 17 -11.96 -6.17 -4.17
N PRO A 18 -11.36 -6.75 -3.11
CA PRO A 18 -10.09 -6.30 -2.60
C PRO A 18 -8.92 -6.79 -3.47
N TYR A 19 -8.01 -5.88 -3.78
CA TYR A 19 -6.70 -6.17 -4.36
C TYR A 19 -5.62 -5.63 -3.43
N PHE A 20 -4.70 -6.48 -2.99
CA PHE A 20 -3.58 -6.09 -2.13
C PHE A 20 -2.32 -6.83 -2.54
N ASP A 21 -1.31 -6.06 -2.91
CA ASP A 21 0.02 -6.53 -3.25
C ASP A 21 1.07 -5.92 -2.33
N PHE A 22 2.03 -6.77 -1.92
CA PHE A 22 3.13 -6.40 -1.03
C PHE A 22 4.43 -6.83 -1.71
N GLN A 23 5.21 -5.86 -2.12
CA GLN A 23 6.49 -6.10 -2.78
C GLN A 23 7.63 -5.70 -1.84
N GLU A 24 8.47 -6.66 -1.43
CA GLU A 24 9.70 -6.33 -0.71
C GLU A 24 10.68 -5.64 -1.68
N MET A 25 11.12 -4.44 -1.32
CA MET A 25 11.95 -3.59 -2.17
C MET A 25 13.42 -3.64 -1.75
N LYS A 26 13.66 -3.75 -0.45
CA LYS A 26 14.95 -3.99 0.21
C LYS A 26 14.68 -4.55 1.62
N PRO A 27 15.67 -5.12 2.33
CA PRO A 27 15.44 -5.68 3.66
C PRO A 27 14.71 -4.70 4.59
N GLY A 28 13.53 -5.11 5.06
CA GLY A 28 12.70 -4.31 5.96
C GLY A 28 11.92 -3.15 5.31
N VAL A 29 11.89 -3.04 3.99
CA VAL A 29 11.10 -2.00 3.27
C VAL A 29 10.20 -2.65 2.22
N ILE A 30 8.90 -2.45 2.38
CA ILE A 30 7.86 -3.08 1.59
C ILE A 30 7.03 -2.00 0.91
N PHE A 31 6.86 -2.11 -0.40
CA PHE A 31 5.89 -1.33 -1.15
C PHE A 31 4.52 -2.00 -1.08
N LEU A 32 3.48 -1.21 -0.81
CA LEU A 32 2.09 -1.62 -0.75
C LEU A 32 1.32 -1.00 -1.90
N GLU A 33 0.63 -1.82 -2.68
CA GLU A 33 -0.39 -1.41 -3.63
C GLU A 33 -1.72 -2.07 -3.26
N GLY A 34 -2.77 -1.27 -3.06
CA GLY A 34 -4.06 -1.75 -2.59
C GLY A 34 -5.25 -1.06 -3.25
N ARG A 35 -6.36 -1.77 -3.37
CA ARG A 35 -7.66 -1.26 -3.83
C ARG A 35 -8.79 -2.03 -3.16
N HIS A 36 -9.88 -1.33 -2.84
CA HIS A 36 -11.16 -1.99 -2.59
C HIS A 36 -12.35 -1.12 -3.04
N ALA A 37 -13.46 -1.76 -3.41
CA ALA A 37 -14.72 -1.11 -3.76
C ALA A 37 -15.54 -0.62 -2.54
N GLY A 38 -15.05 -0.90 -1.32
CA GLY A 38 -15.63 -0.47 -0.05
C GLY A 38 -15.38 -1.50 1.05
N CYS A 39 -15.36 -1.09 2.33
CA CYS A 39 -15.20 -2.01 3.46
C CYS A 39 -16.10 -1.57 4.63
N GLY A 40 -17.26 -2.20 4.79
CA GLY A 40 -18.28 -1.75 5.75
C GLY A 40 -18.63 -0.27 5.53
N ASP A 41 -18.38 0.56 6.53
CA ASP A 41 -18.64 2.01 6.49
C ASP A 41 -17.58 2.82 5.72
N ARG A 42 -16.53 2.16 5.20
CA ARG A 42 -15.46 2.84 4.46
C ARG A 42 -15.78 2.89 2.97
N PRO A 43 -15.68 4.08 2.32
CA PRO A 43 -15.88 4.21 0.89
C PRO A 43 -14.77 3.49 0.12
N ALA A 44 -14.98 3.29 -1.17
CA ALA A 44 -13.97 2.73 -2.05
C ALA A 44 -12.67 3.57 -2.05
N MET A 45 -11.52 2.90 -2.02
CA MET A 45 -10.21 3.55 -1.87
C MET A 45 -9.11 2.79 -2.60
N ASP A 46 -8.16 3.55 -3.15
CA ASP A 46 -6.87 3.09 -3.63
C ASP A 46 -5.76 3.49 -2.65
N TYR A 47 -4.82 2.59 -2.41
CA TYR A 47 -3.72 2.72 -1.46
C TYR A 47 -2.39 2.53 -2.18
N LEU A 48 -1.47 3.46 -1.96
CA LEU A 48 -0.05 3.30 -2.30
C LEU A 48 0.77 3.69 -1.09
N GLY A 49 1.75 2.88 -0.70
CA GLY A 49 2.53 3.22 0.49
C GLY A 49 3.84 2.47 0.61
N ILE A 50 4.67 2.97 1.52
CA ILE A 50 5.89 2.30 1.95
C ILE A 50 5.69 1.90 3.42
N ILE A 51 5.99 0.64 3.69
CA ILE A 51 5.98 0.05 5.02
C ILE A 51 7.43 -0.22 5.37
N ARG A 52 7.95 0.47 6.39
CA ARG A 52 9.25 0.11 6.97
C ARG A 52 9.00 -0.78 8.17
N SER A 53 9.55 -1.99 8.13
CA SER A 53 9.58 -2.91 9.25
C SER A 53 10.89 -2.70 9.99
N GLY A 54 10.86 -1.94 11.08
CA GLY A 54 11.93 -1.96 12.09
C GLY A 54 11.84 -3.20 12.97
N GLU A 55 12.81 -3.40 13.86
CA GLU A 55 12.83 -4.54 14.80
C GLU A 55 11.64 -4.57 15.77
N ASN A 56 10.79 -3.53 15.83
CA ASN A 56 9.52 -3.57 16.58
C ASN A 56 8.48 -2.50 16.16
N GLU A 57 8.65 -1.80 15.03
CA GLU A 57 7.74 -0.73 14.64
C GLU A 57 7.49 -0.66 13.13
N ILE A 58 6.27 -0.23 12.78
CA ILE A 58 5.86 0.06 11.42
C ILE A 58 5.84 1.59 11.28
N LEU A 59 6.85 2.14 10.61
CA LEU A 59 6.85 3.55 10.24
C LEU A 59 5.95 3.69 9.00
N ASP A 60 4.72 4.15 9.26
CA ASP A 60 3.57 4.10 8.36
C ASP A 60 3.57 5.34 7.45
N THR A 61 3.92 5.18 6.16
CA THR A 61 3.68 6.23 5.15
C THR A 61 2.71 5.69 4.11
N ARG A 62 1.43 6.04 4.27
CA ARG A 62 0.34 5.69 3.35
C ARG A 62 -0.08 6.93 2.58
N TYR A 63 0.07 6.92 1.26
CA TYR A 63 -0.74 7.80 0.44
C TYR A 63 -2.08 7.11 0.20
N ILE A 64 -3.15 7.73 0.69
CA ILE A 64 -4.52 7.27 0.51
C ILE A 64 -5.13 8.17 -0.54
N TYR A 65 -5.56 7.59 -1.66
CA TYR A 65 -6.32 8.33 -2.67
C TYR A 65 -7.81 8.06 -2.45
N PRO A 66 -8.60 9.08 -2.03
CA PRO A 66 -10.01 8.90 -1.73
C PRO A 66 -10.82 8.82 -3.02
N SER A 67 -10.72 7.69 -3.71
CA SER A 67 -11.50 7.34 -4.88
C SER A 67 -11.51 5.82 -5.07
N PRO A 68 -12.61 5.24 -5.59
CA PRO A 68 -12.64 3.83 -6.03
C PRO A 68 -11.57 3.49 -7.07
N GLN A 69 -11.09 4.49 -7.80
CA GLN A 69 -10.10 4.30 -8.85
C GLN A 69 -9.18 5.53 -8.91
N MET A 70 -7.93 5.31 -8.59
CA MET A 70 -6.85 6.23 -8.92
C MET A 70 -6.63 6.20 -10.44
N PRO A 71 -6.63 7.36 -11.12
CA PRO A 71 -6.25 7.43 -12.52
C PRO A 71 -4.88 6.77 -12.74
N GLU A 72 -4.72 5.98 -13.80
CA GLU A 72 -3.50 5.21 -14.05
C GLU A 72 -2.25 6.10 -14.09
N LYS A 73 -2.36 7.30 -14.66
CA LYS A 73 -1.29 8.31 -14.66
C LYS A 73 -0.86 8.67 -13.24
N ASN A 74 -1.82 8.90 -12.34
CA ASN A 74 -1.52 9.23 -10.94
C ASN A 74 -0.89 8.04 -10.24
N ARG A 75 -1.36 6.82 -10.51
CA ARG A 75 -0.78 5.58 -9.96
C ARG A 75 0.68 5.41 -10.36
N LYS A 76 0.99 5.63 -11.64
CA LYS A 76 2.37 5.60 -12.15
C LYS A 76 3.25 6.67 -11.51
N VAL A 77 2.76 7.90 -11.40
CA VAL A 77 3.50 9.02 -10.78
C VAL A 77 3.79 8.73 -9.31
N TRP A 78 2.79 8.34 -8.53
CA TRP A 78 2.98 8.02 -7.11
C TRP A 78 3.90 6.81 -6.92
N LYS A 79 3.73 5.76 -7.72
CA LYS A 79 4.64 4.59 -7.70
C LYS A 79 6.08 5.03 -7.97
N ALA A 80 6.33 5.85 -8.99
CA ALA A 80 7.66 6.37 -9.28
C ALA A 80 8.24 7.22 -8.13
N ILE A 81 7.42 8.09 -7.51
CA ILE A 81 7.83 8.88 -6.33
C ILE A 81 8.23 7.95 -5.18
N PHE A 82 7.43 6.92 -4.87
CA PHE A 82 7.75 5.94 -3.84
C PHE A 82 9.03 5.17 -4.16
N MET A 83 9.21 4.71 -5.39
CA MET A 83 10.43 4.00 -5.80
C MET A 83 11.67 4.88 -5.64
N ARG A 84 11.61 6.16 -6.04
CA ARG A 84 12.71 7.11 -5.84
C ARG A 84 13.03 7.35 -4.37
N MET A 85 12.03 7.43 -3.51
CA MET A 85 12.25 7.55 -2.05
C MET A 85 12.91 6.31 -1.44
N ILE A 86 12.69 5.12 -2.02
CA ILE A 86 13.28 3.87 -1.53
C ILE A 86 14.74 3.74 -1.97
N HIS A 87 15.03 4.06 -3.23
CA HIS A 87 16.32 3.81 -3.87
C HIS A 87 17.27 5.03 -3.90
N GLY A 88 16.78 6.22 -3.58
CA GLY A 88 17.55 7.46 -3.63
C GLY A 88 17.40 8.20 -4.96
N PRO A 89 18.04 9.38 -5.11
CA PRO A 89 17.87 10.25 -6.28
C PRO A 89 18.45 9.68 -7.59
N ASP A 90 19.26 8.61 -7.52
CA ASP A 90 20.03 8.02 -8.63
C ASP A 90 19.40 6.75 -9.24
N ALA A 91 18.13 6.48 -8.95
CA ALA A 91 17.38 5.32 -9.44
C ALA A 91 16.45 5.61 -10.61
#